data_AF-A0A1F5UXK8-F1
#
_entry.id   AF-A0A1F5UXK8-F1
#
_cell.length_a   1.000
_cell.length_b   1.000
_cell.length_c   1.000
_cell.angle_alpha   90.00
_cell.angle_beta   90.00
_cell.angle_gamma   90.00
#
_symmetry.space_group_name_H-M   'P 1'
#
loop_
_entity.id
_entity.type
_entity.pdbx_description
1 polymer ?
#
loop_
_entity_poly.entity_id
_entity_poly.type
_entity_poly.pdbx_seq_one_letter_code
_entity_poly.pdbx_strand_id
1 'polypeptide(L)'
;MFKNIAVVLLSVIIVSLLHCGEKQTIETDQEKIREYLKTVNEYNMKDIKTFSATLSQSNRGDSPVDSKYYEKRIYDGSILTRIETVILNKKSITIQNPSGMYIINDGQVYKYVSPIKMKKEISSKVFKEIDKPNPVNNVKPENDKTMLSMDESEYDGVSCFNVTINNGASKEDLKKQADNLRKYIPKDRMEKMKHINIEDMLPIATELCIGKADKFIYKTTTYNGKGKCMSKKYYSSVKINCELSNELFEIPGDMKIVEIENIIDMYKNIKKGDGK
;
A
#
# COMPACT_ATOMS: atom_id res chain seq x y z
N MET A 1 33.30 -52.27 9.90
CA MET A 1 33.21 -51.03 9.09
C MET A 1 31.88 -50.84 8.37
N PHE A 2 31.20 -51.90 7.86
CA PHE A 2 29.95 -51.75 7.08
C PHE A 2 28.71 -51.22 7.84
N LYS A 3 28.62 -51.40 9.16
CA LYS A 3 27.48 -50.89 9.97
C LYS A 3 27.44 -49.36 10.07
N ASN A 4 28.59 -48.68 10.08
CA ASN A 4 28.64 -47.22 10.24
C ASN A 4 28.29 -46.50 8.93
N ILE A 5 28.62 -47.08 7.78
CA ILE A 5 28.30 -46.52 6.46
C ILE A 5 26.78 -46.57 6.20
N ALA A 6 26.12 -47.66 6.58
CA ALA A 6 24.67 -47.80 6.45
C ALA A 6 23.89 -46.79 7.32
N VAL A 7 24.35 -46.52 8.55
CA VAL A 7 23.73 -45.54 9.45
C VAL A 7 23.88 -44.11 8.93
N VAL A 8 25.06 -43.76 8.39
CA VAL A 8 25.29 -42.43 7.79
C VAL A 8 24.41 -42.23 6.54
N LEU A 9 24.33 -43.22 5.65
CA LEU A 9 23.44 -43.16 4.48
C LEU A 9 21.95 -43.03 4.87
N LEU A 10 21.50 -43.79 5.87
CA LEU A 10 20.11 -43.69 6.36
C LEU A 10 19.81 -42.29 6.92
N SER A 11 20.76 -41.71 7.68
CA SER A 11 20.59 -40.37 8.26
C SER A 11 20.58 -39.26 7.20
N VAL A 12 21.40 -39.37 6.15
CA VAL A 12 21.37 -38.43 5.01
C VAL A 12 20.05 -38.53 4.25
N ILE A 13 19.54 -39.74 4.03
CA ILE A 13 18.25 -39.96 3.36
C ILE A 13 17.09 -39.40 4.21
N ILE A 14 17.08 -39.64 5.52
CA ILE A 14 16.03 -39.13 6.42
C ILE A 14 16.07 -37.60 6.48
N VAL A 15 17.24 -36.99 6.65
CA VAL A 15 17.38 -35.53 6.64
C VAL A 15 16.97 -34.94 5.29
N SER A 16 17.33 -35.59 4.18
CA SER A 16 16.95 -35.15 2.84
C SER A 16 15.44 -35.28 2.60
N LEU A 17 14.81 -36.36 3.06
CA LEU A 17 13.36 -36.58 2.95
C LEU A 17 12.57 -35.62 3.84
N LEU A 18 13.05 -35.33 5.05
CA LEU A 18 12.45 -34.34 5.95
C LEU A 18 12.58 -32.93 5.37
N HIS A 19 13.77 -32.54 4.89
CA HIS A 19 13.95 -31.25 4.22
C HIS A 19 13.12 -31.13 2.93
N CYS A 20 12.99 -32.21 2.16
CA CYS A 20 12.18 -32.20 0.94
C CYS A 20 10.68 -32.09 1.27
N GLY A 21 10.23 -32.80 2.32
CA GLY A 21 8.86 -32.71 2.84
C GLY A 21 8.53 -31.33 3.38
N GLU A 22 9.38 -30.74 4.23
CA GLU A 22 9.22 -29.38 4.75
C GLU A 22 9.19 -28.34 3.63
N LYS A 23 10.10 -28.44 2.65
CA LYS A 23 10.13 -27.54 1.50
C LYS A 23 8.83 -27.63 0.68
N GLN A 24 8.34 -28.84 0.42
CA GLN A 24 7.10 -29.05 -0.32
C GLN A 24 5.88 -28.53 0.44
N THR A 25 5.82 -28.69 1.77
CA THR A 25 4.76 -28.14 2.62
C THR A 25 4.78 -26.61 2.61
N ILE A 26 5.95 -25.99 2.77
CA ILE A 26 6.10 -24.53 2.72
C ILE A 26 5.64 -23.99 1.37
N GLU A 27 6.10 -24.54 0.25
CA GLU A 27 5.70 -24.12 -1.10
C GLU A 27 4.18 -24.23 -1.32
N THR A 28 3.57 -25.29 -0.80
CA THR A 28 2.12 -25.51 -0.88
C THR A 28 1.35 -24.47 -0.07
N ASP A 29 1.84 -24.09 1.12
CA ASP A 29 1.17 -23.10 1.96
C ASP A 29 1.35 -21.66 1.44
N GLN A 30 2.51 -21.35 0.86
CA GLN A 30 2.70 -20.08 0.13
C GLN A 30 1.68 -19.93 -1.00
N GLU A 31 1.48 -20.98 -1.79
CA GLU A 31 0.55 -20.92 -2.93
C GLU A 31 -0.90 -20.75 -2.48
N LYS A 32 -1.33 -21.43 -1.41
CA LYS A 32 -2.65 -21.20 -0.80
C LYS A 32 -2.83 -19.75 -0.36
N ILE A 33 -1.82 -19.13 0.26
CA ILE A 33 -1.90 -17.73 0.68
C ILE A 33 -1.98 -16.80 -0.56
N ARG A 34 -1.24 -17.08 -1.64
CA ARG A 34 -1.32 -16.35 -2.91
C ARG A 34 -2.71 -16.44 -3.53
N GLU A 35 -3.26 -17.64 -3.63
CA GLU A 35 -4.61 -17.87 -4.13
C GLU A 35 -5.65 -17.13 -3.29
N TYR A 36 -5.53 -17.18 -1.96
CA TYR A 36 -6.39 -16.44 -1.05
C TYR A 36 -6.34 -14.92 -1.32
N LEU A 37 -5.14 -14.34 -1.43
CA LEU A 37 -4.98 -12.91 -1.73
C LEU A 37 -5.56 -12.54 -3.11
N LYS A 38 -5.46 -13.42 -4.10
CA LYS A 38 -6.11 -13.24 -5.40
C LYS A 38 -7.63 -13.24 -5.28
N THR A 39 -8.21 -14.18 -4.55
CA THR A 39 -9.66 -14.23 -4.28
C THR A 39 -10.12 -12.97 -3.54
N VAL A 40 -9.36 -12.51 -2.54
CA VAL A 40 -9.63 -11.26 -1.82
C VAL A 40 -9.67 -10.08 -2.80
N ASN A 41 -8.68 -9.95 -3.68
CA ASN A 41 -8.63 -8.86 -4.65
C ASN A 41 -9.83 -8.91 -5.62
N GLU A 42 -10.15 -10.09 -6.15
CA GLU A 42 -11.30 -10.27 -7.04
C GLU A 42 -12.62 -9.93 -6.36
N TYR A 43 -12.82 -10.36 -5.11
CA TYR A 43 -14.00 -10.06 -4.30
C TYR A 43 -14.11 -8.55 -4.04
N ASN A 44 -13.02 -7.89 -3.60
CA ASN A 44 -13.02 -6.44 -3.36
C ASN A 44 -13.34 -5.63 -4.63
N MET A 45 -12.97 -6.12 -5.82
CA MET A 45 -13.30 -5.46 -7.08
C MET A 45 -14.75 -5.71 -7.54
N LYS A 46 -15.25 -6.93 -7.35
CA LYS A 46 -16.57 -7.36 -7.85
C LYS A 46 -17.70 -7.05 -6.89
N ASP A 47 -17.51 -7.31 -5.61
CA ASP A 47 -18.58 -7.38 -4.62
C ASP A 47 -18.61 -6.14 -3.70
N ILE A 48 -17.49 -5.45 -3.50
CA ILE A 48 -17.43 -4.20 -2.74
C ILE A 48 -17.48 -3.01 -3.69
N LYS A 49 -18.70 -2.48 -3.90
CA LYS A 49 -18.94 -1.34 -4.80
C LYS A 49 -18.80 0.00 -4.12
N THR A 50 -19.14 0.07 -2.85
CA THR A 50 -19.04 1.28 -2.05
C THR A 50 -18.58 0.93 -0.64
N PHE A 51 -17.91 1.87 0.03
CA PHE A 51 -17.84 1.84 1.47
C PHE A 51 -17.66 3.23 2.07
N SER A 52 -18.09 3.35 3.31
CA SER A 52 -17.77 4.49 4.18
C SER A 52 -17.06 3.99 5.42
N ALA A 53 -16.07 4.76 5.90
CA ALA A 53 -15.29 4.38 7.06
C ALA A 53 -14.75 5.56 7.86
N THR A 54 -14.42 5.29 9.12
CA THR A 54 -13.46 6.12 9.87
C THR A 54 -12.07 5.54 9.64
N LEU A 55 -11.21 6.33 9.03
CA LEU A 55 -9.86 5.99 8.63
C LEU A 55 -8.85 6.68 9.54
N SER A 56 -7.99 5.91 10.18
CA SER A 56 -6.86 6.41 10.97
C SER A 56 -5.55 6.07 10.28
N GLN A 57 -4.69 7.06 10.08
CA GLN A 57 -3.40 6.91 9.39
C GLN A 57 -2.25 7.50 10.21
N SER A 58 -1.21 6.72 10.42
CA SER A 58 0.05 7.18 11.02
C SER A 58 1.23 6.82 10.11
N ASN A 59 2.18 7.73 9.98
CA ASN A 59 3.46 7.47 9.33
C ASN A 59 4.57 7.44 10.38
N ARG A 60 5.49 6.49 10.29
CA ARG A 60 6.71 6.34 11.12
C ARG A 60 6.50 6.36 12.64
N GLY A 61 5.28 6.08 13.10
CA GLY A 61 4.92 6.13 14.51
C GLY A 61 4.46 7.51 15.01
N ASP A 62 4.27 8.47 14.11
CA ASP A 62 3.63 9.75 14.44
C ASP A 62 2.19 9.53 14.92
N SER A 63 1.63 10.53 15.62
CA SER A 63 0.23 10.49 16.05
C SER A 63 -0.69 10.23 14.85
N PRO A 64 -1.66 9.31 14.96
CA PRO A 64 -2.56 9.03 13.86
C PRO A 64 -3.42 10.24 13.53
N VAL A 65 -3.68 10.42 12.25
CA VAL A 65 -4.64 11.39 11.72
C VAL A 65 -5.91 10.64 11.35
N ASP A 66 -7.02 11.04 11.97
CA ASP A 66 -8.33 10.48 11.72
C ASP A 66 -9.03 11.25 10.60
N SER A 67 -9.75 10.50 9.75
CA SER A 67 -10.46 11.02 8.60
C SER A 67 -11.74 10.23 8.36
N LYS A 68 -12.78 10.87 7.81
CA LYS A 68 -13.90 10.15 7.21
C LYS A 68 -13.53 9.79 5.77
N TYR A 69 -13.67 8.52 5.42
CA TYR A 69 -13.30 8.00 4.11
C TYR A 69 -14.53 7.45 3.41
N TYR A 70 -14.71 7.80 2.14
CA TYR A 70 -15.77 7.30 1.28
C TYR A 70 -15.17 6.86 -0.03
N GLU A 71 -15.61 5.71 -0.53
CA GLU A 71 -15.20 5.19 -1.82
C GLU A 71 -16.39 4.60 -2.56
N LYS A 72 -16.44 4.87 -3.88
CA LYS A 72 -17.46 4.35 -4.78
C LYS A 72 -16.81 3.94 -6.10
N ARG A 73 -17.03 2.69 -6.51
CA ARG A 73 -16.69 2.20 -7.84
C ARG A 73 -17.86 2.46 -8.79
N ILE A 74 -17.60 3.12 -9.91
CA ILE A 74 -18.59 3.37 -10.97
C ILE A 74 -18.43 2.39 -12.13
N TYR A 75 -19.42 2.33 -13.03
CA TYR A 75 -19.57 1.26 -14.04
C TYR A 75 -18.40 1.10 -15.01
N ASP A 76 -17.65 2.18 -15.28
CA ASP A 76 -16.46 2.18 -16.12
C ASP A 76 -15.20 1.63 -15.40
N GLY A 77 -15.34 1.23 -14.13
CA GLY A 77 -14.24 0.77 -13.28
C GLY A 77 -13.51 1.89 -12.55
N SER A 78 -13.85 3.16 -12.79
CA SER A 78 -13.26 4.29 -12.09
C SER A 78 -13.62 4.26 -10.60
N ILE A 79 -12.68 4.69 -9.76
CA ILE A 79 -12.85 4.79 -8.31
C ILE A 79 -13.00 6.25 -7.95
N LEU A 80 -14.13 6.59 -7.32
CA LEU A 80 -14.39 7.89 -6.72
C LEU A 80 -14.00 7.80 -5.24
N THR A 81 -13.19 8.74 -4.76
CA THR A 81 -12.83 8.80 -3.34
C THR A 81 -13.10 10.18 -2.77
N ARG A 82 -13.50 10.20 -1.50
CA ARG A 82 -13.61 11.41 -0.69
C ARG A 82 -13.00 11.15 0.67
N ILE A 83 -12.12 12.04 1.10
CA ILE A 83 -11.47 12.00 2.41
C ILE A 83 -11.74 13.32 3.11
N GLU A 84 -12.46 13.29 4.22
CA GLU A 84 -12.63 14.47 5.08
C GLU A 84 -11.71 14.35 6.29
N THR A 85 -10.86 15.35 6.47
CA THR A 85 -9.88 15.40 7.56
C THR A 85 -9.80 16.81 8.15
N VAL A 86 -9.05 16.97 9.23
CA VAL A 86 -8.73 18.26 9.84
C VAL A 86 -7.25 18.52 9.66
N ILE A 87 -6.92 19.60 8.94
CA ILE A 87 -5.54 20.05 8.73
C ILE A 87 -5.44 21.45 9.32
N LEU A 88 -4.50 21.64 10.26
CA LEU A 88 -4.27 22.94 10.92
C LEU A 88 -5.56 23.56 11.51
N ASN A 89 -6.37 22.75 12.18
CA ASN A 89 -7.67 23.11 12.75
C ASN A 89 -8.74 23.56 11.73
N LYS A 90 -8.50 23.39 10.43
CA LYS A 90 -9.47 23.66 9.36
C LYS A 90 -9.95 22.35 8.73
N LYS A 91 -11.24 22.28 8.38
CA LYS A 91 -11.78 21.15 7.61
C LYS A 91 -11.12 21.12 6.23
N SER A 92 -10.60 19.96 5.86
CA SER A 92 -10.02 19.70 4.54
C SER A 92 -10.74 18.52 3.92
N ILE A 93 -11.11 18.64 2.64
CA ILE A 93 -11.76 17.57 1.88
C ILE A 93 -10.91 17.27 0.66
N THR A 94 -10.44 16.04 0.53
CA THR A 94 -9.81 15.55 -0.70
C THR A 94 -10.83 14.77 -1.50
N ILE A 95 -10.99 15.11 -2.79
CA ILE A 95 -11.88 14.42 -3.73
C ILE A 95 -11.04 13.91 -4.90
N GLN A 96 -11.19 12.63 -5.24
CA GLN A 96 -10.63 12.03 -6.44
C GLN A 96 -11.76 11.49 -7.31
N ASN A 97 -11.80 11.92 -8.56
CA ASN A 97 -12.78 11.49 -9.56
C ASN A 97 -12.12 11.50 -10.96
N PRO A 98 -12.82 11.09 -12.05
CA PRO A 98 -12.24 11.07 -13.39
C PRO A 98 -11.69 12.41 -13.88
N SER A 99 -12.16 13.53 -13.32
CA SER A 99 -11.68 14.88 -13.68
C SER A 99 -10.38 15.27 -12.97
N GLY A 100 -9.92 14.51 -11.98
CA GLY A 100 -8.65 14.71 -11.29
C GLY A 100 -8.71 14.55 -9.77
N MET A 101 -7.65 15.03 -9.10
CA MET A 101 -7.56 15.09 -7.65
C MET A 101 -7.67 16.53 -7.18
N TYR A 102 -8.58 16.77 -6.24
CA TYR A 102 -8.94 18.08 -5.74
C TYR A 102 -8.82 18.11 -4.21
N ILE A 103 -8.37 19.24 -3.67
CA ILE A 103 -8.31 19.51 -2.24
C ILE A 103 -9.13 20.76 -1.99
N ILE A 104 -10.18 20.64 -1.19
CA ILE A 104 -11.00 21.76 -0.72
C ILE A 104 -10.52 22.11 0.68
N ASN A 105 -10.01 23.32 0.83
CA ASN A 105 -9.54 23.83 2.12
C ASN A 105 -9.91 25.31 2.20
N ASP A 106 -10.56 25.71 3.30
CA ASP A 106 -10.84 27.11 3.61
C ASP A 106 -11.57 27.89 2.49
N GLY A 107 -12.58 27.27 1.87
CA GLY A 107 -13.37 27.89 0.80
C GLY A 107 -12.66 27.98 -0.56
N GLN A 108 -11.42 27.49 -0.66
CA GLN A 108 -10.67 27.40 -1.91
C GLN A 108 -10.62 25.94 -2.39
N VAL A 109 -10.72 25.75 -3.69
CA VAL A 109 -10.48 24.45 -4.33
C VAL A 109 -9.12 24.47 -5.01
N TYR A 110 -8.29 23.49 -4.68
CA TYR A 110 -7.01 23.26 -5.31
C TYR A 110 -7.08 22.01 -6.18
N LYS A 111 -6.72 22.12 -7.46
CA LYS A 111 -6.57 20.97 -8.35
C LYS A 111 -5.10 20.57 -8.38
N TYR A 112 -4.80 19.33 -8.03
CA TYR A 112 -3.44 18.82 -8.16
C TYR A 112 -3.13 18.54 -9.63
N VAL A 113 -2.16 19.27 -10.16
CA VAL A 113 -1.65 19.11 -11.52
C VAL A 113 -0.21 18.65 -11.38
N SER A 114 0.04 17.36 -11.60
CA SER A 114 1.40 16.83 -11.48
C SER A 114 2.35 17.65 -12.37
N PRO A 115 3.44 18.24 -11.83
CA PRO A 115 4.44 18.99 -12.63
C PRO A 115 5.13 18.09 -13.64
N ILE A 116 5.04 16.77 -13.40
CA ILE A 116 5.19 15.78 -14.44
C ILE A 116 3.98 15.97 -15.37
N LYS A 117 4.08 16.94 -16.31
CA LYS A 117 3.74 16.64 -17.70
C LYS A 117 4.46 15.32 -17.95
N MET A 118 3.77 14.21 -17.75
CA MET A 118 4.18 12.97 -18.33
C MET A 118 4.09 13.27 -19.81
N LYS A 119 5.20 13.77 -20.39
CA LYS A 119 5.50 13.53 -21.79
C LYS A 119 5.11 12.08 -21.95
N LYS A 120 4.12 11.81 -22.79
CA LYS A 120 3.52 10.48 -23.01
C LYS A 120 4.59 9.38 -23.13
N GLU A 121 5.84 9.73 -23.43
CA GLU A 121 7.02 8.87 -23.42
C GLU A 121 7.49 8.33 -22.05
N ILE A 122 7.38 9.05 -20.92
CA ILE A 122 7.81 8.51 -19.61
C ILE A 122 6.71 7.65 -19.01
N SER A 123 5.44 8.06 -19.13
CA SER A 123 4.32 7.19 -18.74
C SER A 123 4.33 5.93 -19.61
N SER A 124 4.48 6.05 -20.93
CA SER A 124 4.57 4.85 -21.77
C SER A 124 5.91 4.10 -21.67
N LYS A 125 6.93 4.56 -20.93
CA LYS A 125 8.12 3.73 -20.64
C LYS A 125 8.03 3.07 -19.26
N VAL A 126 7.62 3.81 -18.24
CA VAL A 126 7.41 3.30 -16.89
C VAL A 126 6.15 2.41 -16.84
N PHE A 127 5.05 2.83 -17.46
CA PHE A 127 3.87 2.00 -17.66
C PHE A 127 3.99 1.04 -18.85
N LYS A 128 4.93 1.10 -19.80
CA LYS A 128 5.20 -0.12 -20.62
C LYS A 128 6.06 -1.14 -19.87
N GLU A 129 6.70 -0.76 -18.77
CA GLU A 129 7.30 -1.73 -17.86
C GLU A 129 6.31 -2.27 -16.81
N ILE A 130 5.22 -1.53 -16.52
CA ILE A 130 4.14 -1.95 -15.60
C ILE A 130 2.92 -2.55 -16.34
N ASP A 131 2.58 -2.05 -17.54
CA ASP A 131 1.60 -2.58 -18.54
C ASP A 131 2.27 -3.47 -19.59
N LYS A 132 3.55 -3.81 -19.43
CA LYS A 132 3.86 -5.20 -19.76
C LYS A 132 2.94 -5.96 -18.82
N PRO A 133 1.93 -6.71 -19.31
CA PRO A 133 1.44 -7.78 -18.48
C PRO A 133 2.72 -8.47 -18.05
N ASN A 134 3.06 -8.43 -16.76
CA ASN A 134 3.86 -9.51 -16.26
C ASN A 134 2.95 -10.67 -16.62
N PRO A 135 3.30 -11.48 -17.63
CA PRO A 135 2.46 -12.60 -17.96
C PRO A 135 2.65 -13.47 -16.74
N VAL A 136 1.72 -13.37 -15.79
CA VAL A 136 1.51 -14.37 -14.74
C VAL A 136 0.91 -15.54 -15.49
N ASN A 137 1.81 -16.14 -16.26
CA ASN A 137 1.81 -17.24 -17.19
C ASN A 137 3.23 -17.16 -17.79
N ASN A 138 4.22 -17.65 -17.03
CA ASN A 138 5.61 -17.95 -17.42
C ASN A 138 6.76 -17.19 -16.73
N VAL A 139 6.55 -16.48 -15.62
CA VAL A 139 7.64 -16.42 -14.61
C VAL A 139 7.60 -17.74 -13.88
N LYS A 140 8.50 -18.66 -14.23
CA LYS A 140 8.76 -19.84 -13.39
C LYS A 140 8.94 -19.34 -11.94
N PRO A 141 8.32 -19.97 -10.93
CA PRO A 141 8.44 -19.59 -9.51
C PRO A 141 9.85 -19.60 -8.93
N GLU A 142 10.88 -19.91 -9.72
CA GLU A 142 12.23 -20.22 -9.27
C GLU A 142 12.97 -19.02 -8.61
N ASN A 143 12.43 -17.79 -8.63
CA ASN A 143 13.08 -16.58 -8.06
C ASN A 143 12.18 -15.64 -7.24
N ASP A 144 10.92 -15.99 -6.96
CA ASP A 144 10.09 -15.16 -6.06
C ASP A 144 10.54 -15.37 -4.60
N LYS A 145 11.31 -14.41 -4.07
CA LYS A 145 11.77 -14.43 -2.67
C LYS A 145 10.67 -14.02 -1.69
N THR A 146 9.48 -13.65 -2.17
CA THR A 146 8.39 -13.22 -1.30
C THR A 146 7.99 -14.36 -0.38
N MET A 147 8.08 -14.11 0.93
CA MET A 147 7.59 -15.03 1.95
C MET A 147 6.28 -14.50 2.50
N LEU A 148 5.28 -15.37 2.53
CA LEU A 148 3.94 -15.10 3.01
C LEU A 148 3.72 -15.89 4.30
N SER A 149 3.08 -15.28 5.28
CA SER A 149 2.50 -16.03 6.41
C SER A 149 1.07 -15.60 6.59
N MET A 150 0.26 -16.48 7.15
CA MET A 150 -1.15 -16.20 7.44
C MET A 150 -1.50 -16.81 8.80
N ASP A 151 -1.97 -15.94 9.68
CA ASP A 151 -2.42 -16.31 11.02
C ASP A 151 -3.86 -15.82 11.24
N GLU A 152 -4.56 -16.44 12.17
CA GLU A 152 -5.89 -15.94 12.57
C GLU A 152 -5.76 -14.80 13.57
N SER A 153 -6.66 -13.83 13.47
CA SER A 153 -6.74 -12.69 14.38
C SER A 153 -8.17 -12.20 14.54
N GLU A 154 -8.38 -11.31 15.50
CA GLU A 154 -9.61 -10.55 15.64
C GLU A 154 -9.28 -9.05 15.56
N TYR A 155 -10.12 -8.30 14.88
CA TYR A 155 -10.02 -6.85 14.77
C TYR A 155 -11.38 -6.22 15.07
N ASP A 156 -11.48 -5.54 16.21
CA ASP A 156 -12.72 -4.89 16.68
C ASP A 156 -13.96 -5.83 16.61
N GLY A 157 -13.81 -7.09 17.01
CA GLY A 157 -14.86 -8.11 16.98
C GLY A 157 -15.06 -8.81 15.62
N VAL A 158 -14.32 -8.42 14.58
CA VAL A 158 -14.34 -9.08 13.27
C VAL A 158 -13.26 -10.15 13.21
N SER A 159 -13.64 -11.39 12.88
CA SER A 159 -12.69 -12.46 12.64
C SER A 159 -11.93 -12.22 11.34
N CYS A 160 -10.60 -12.23 11.42
CA CYS A 160 -9.70 -11.88 10.33
C CYS A 160 -8.61 -12.93 10.10
N PHE A 161 -8.06 -12.94 8.89
CA PHE A 161 -6.73 -13.47 8.62
C PHE A 161 -5.73 -12.31 8.61
N ASN A 162 -4.66 -12.43 9.37
CA ASN A 162 -3.51 -11.54 9.29
C ASN A 162 -2.50 -12.15 8.33
N VAL A 163 -2.38 -11.55 7.14
CA VAL A 163 -1.47 -12.00 6.09
C VAL A 163 -0.24 -11.10 6.09
N THR A 164 0.93 -11.67 6.34
CA THR A 164 2.21 -10.96 6.25
C THR A 164 2.83 -11.23 4.90
N ILE A 165 3.13 -10.17 4.14
CA ILE A 165 3.86 -10.21 2.88
C ILE A 165 5.25 -9.67 3.15
N ASN A 166 6.25 -10.54 3.17
CA ASN A 166 7.65 -10.17 3.30
C ASN A 166 8.33 -10.27 1.95
N ASN A 167 8.88 -9.16 1.44
CA ASN A 167 9.51 -9.11 0.13
C ASN A 167 10.83 -9.91 0.03
N GLY A 168 11.28 -10.54 1.13
CA GLY A 168 12.39 -11.51 1.16
C GLY A 168 13.72 -10.96 0.67
N ALA A 169 13.87 -9.64 0.67
CA ALA A 169 15.05 -8.97 0.17
C ALA A 169 16.24 -9.27 1.09
N SER A 170 17.34 -9.75 0.51
CA SER A 170 18.58 -9.93 1.28
C SER A 170 19.14 -8.57 1.70
N LYS A 171 20.04 -8.56 2.68
CA LYS A 171 20.72 -7.33 3.11
C LYS A 171 21.45 -6.64 1.95
N GLU A 172 22.03 -7.41 1.03
CA GLU A 172 22.66 -6.89 -0.19
C GLU A 172 21.64 -6.28 -1.16
N ASP A 173 20.47 -6.89 -1.32
CA ASP A 173 19.40 -6.37 -2.18
C ASP A 173 18.88 -5.04 -1.65
N LEU A 174 18.71 -4.92 -0.33
CA LEU A 174 18.31 -3.68 0.33
C LEU A 174 19.34 -2.57 0.21
N LYS A 175 20.62 -2.92 0.38
CA LYS A 175 21.70 -1.96 0.17
C LYS A 175 21.71 -1.43 -1.27
N LYS A 176 21.56 -2.32 -2.27
CA LYS A 176 21.47 -1.91 -3.68
C LYS A 176 20.28 -0.99 -3.96
N GLN A 177 19.11 -1.30 -3.41
CA GLN A 177 17.92 -0.46 -3.55
C GLN A 177 18.12 0.92 -2.91
N ALA A 178 18.69 0.97 -1.70
CA ALA A 178 19.02 2.21 -1.03
C ALA A 178 20.05 3.04 -1.80
N ASP A 179 21.09 2.41 -2.34
CA ASP A 179 22.10 3.07 -3.19
C ASP A 179 21.51 3.60 -4.49
N ASN A 180 20.54 2.90 -5.09
CA ASN A 180 19.83 3.41 -6.25
C ASN A 180 18.96 4.61 -5.90
N LEU A 181 18.19 4.57 -4.81
CA LEU A 181 17.41 5.71 -4.33
C LEU A 181 18.30 6.93 -4.06
N ARG A 182 19.49 6.72 -3.49
CA ARG A 182 20.48 7.79 -3.27
C ARG A 182 20.82 8.57 -4.54
N LYS A 183 20.90 7.89 -5.70
CA LYS A 183 21.24 8.52 -6.99
C LYS A 183 20.15 9.46 -7.52
N TYR A 184 18.90 9.21 -7.17
CA TYR A 184 17.75 10.02 -7.63
C TYR A 184 17.45 11.21 -6.72
N ILE A 185 18.06 11.26 -5.53
CA ILE A 185 17.90 12.37 -4.60
C ILE A 185 18.94 13.46 -4.94
N PRO A 186 18.51 14.71 -5.19
CA PRO A 186 19.42 15.83 -5.40
C PRO A 186 20.48 15.95 -4.29
N LYS A 187 21.73 16.25 -4.67
CA LYS A 187 22.87 16.26 -3.73
C LYS A 187 22.64 17.17 -2.52
N ASP A 188 22.09 18.36 -2.73
CA ASP A 188 21.74 19.33 -1.69
C ASP A 188 20.72 18.78 -0.67
N ARG A 189 19.78 17.93 -1.12
CA ARG A 189 18.83 17.24 -0.24
C ARG A 189 19.47 16.05 0.46
N MET A 190 20.34 15.30 -0.22
CA MET A 190 21.09 14.22 0.39
C MET A 190 21.96 14.73 1.55
N GLU A 191 22.55 15.92 1.39
CA GLU A 191 23.36 16.53 2.45
C GLU A 191 22.55 16.88 3.70
N LYS A 192 21.30 17.29 3.52
CA LYS A 192 20.37 17.55 4.63
C LYS A 192 19.85 16.28 5.29
N MET A 193 20.04 15.12 4.66
CA MET A 193 19.61 13.81 5.13
C MET A 193 20.78 12.92 5.57
N LYS A 194 21.98 13.48 5.81
CA LYS A 194 23.19 12.73 6.21
C LYS A 194 22.98 11.82 7.44
N HIS A 195 22.04 12.16 8.32
CA HIS A 195 21.72 11.37 9.53
C HIS A 195 20.66 10.28 9.31
N ILE A 196 20.06 10.22 8.12
CA ILE A 196 19.00 9.26 7.79
C ILE A 196 19.62 8.06 7.08
N ASN A 197 19.43 6.87 7.63
CA ASN A 197 19.72 5.65 6.90
C ASN A 197 18.59 5.36 5.88
N ILE A 198 18.88 5.49 4.59
CA ILE A 198 17.90 5.28 3.52
C ILE A 198 17.40 3.83 3.48
N GLU A 199 18.21 2.86 3.91
CA GLU A 199 17.76 1.47 4.04
C GLU A 199 16.60 1.34 5.05
N ASP A 200 16.57 2.18 6.09
CA ASP A 200 15.48 2.20 7.07
C ASP A 200 14.19 2.82 6.51
N MET A 201 14.25 3.40 5.31
CA MET A 201 13.11 3.97 4.59
C MET A 201 12.55 3.00 3.53
N LEU A 202 13.11 1.81 3.39
CA LEU A 202 12.63 0.81 2.46
C LEU A 202 11.53 -0.06 3.11
N PRO A 203 10.36 -0.21 2.46
CA PRO A 203 9.33 -1.14 2.94
C PRO A 203 9.75 -2.59 2.64
N ILE A 204 9.75 -3.43 3.67
CA ILE A 204 10.18 -4.84 3.59
C ILE A 204 9.03 -5.80 3.83
N ALA A 205 8.21 -5.52 4.83
CA ALA A 205 7.07 -6.35 5.17
C ALA A 205 5.81 -5.51 5.18
N THR A 206 4.70 -6.09 4.73
CA THR A 206 3.36 -5.52 4.84
C THR A 206 2.44 -6.55 5.47
N GLU A 207 1.81 -6.18 6.58
CA GLU A 207 0.77 -6.97 7.22
C GLU A 207 -0.60 -6.46 6.78
N LEU A 208 -1.46 -7.39 6.38
CA LEU A 208 -2.84 -7.15 5.98
C LEU A 208 -3.78 -7.88 6.93
N CYS A 209 -4.65 -7.16 7.63
CA CYS A 209 -5.73 -7.75 8.41
C CYS A 209 -6.99 -7.78 7.55
N ILE A 210 -7.39 -8.98 7.12
CA ILE A 210 -8.43 -9.20 6.12
C ILE A 210 -9.60 -9.92 6.76
N GLY A 211 -10.80 -9.36 6.68
CA GLY A 211 -12.01 -9.99 7.22
C GLY A 211 -12.28 -11.34 6.57
N LYS A 212 -12.56 -12.37 7.38
CA LYS A 212 -12.78 -13.72 6.85
C LYS A 212 -14.08 -13.79 6.03
N ALA A 213 -15.12 -13.09 6.46
CA ALA A 213 -16.45 -13.12 5.85
C ALA A 213 -16.56 -12.15 4.65
N ASP A 214 -16.10 -10.91 4.82
CA ASP A 214 -16.30 -9.83 3.84
C ASP A 214 -15.07 -9.56 2.95
N LYS A 215 -13.94 -10.23 3.22
CA LYS A 215 -12.65 -10.03 2.54
C LYS A 215 -12.15 -8.58 2.55
N PHE A 216 -12.70 -7.71 3.39
CA PHE A 216 -12.30 -6.31 3.48
C PHE A 216 -10.98 -6.18 4.24
N ILE A 217 -10.10 -5.29 3.78
CA ILE A 217 -8.81 -5.04 4.43
C ILE A 217 -8.99 -3.97 5.52
N TYR A 218 -9.15 -4.41 6.77
CA TYR A 218 -9.39 -3.53 7.92
C TYR A 218 -8.15 -2.79 8.39
N LYS A 219 -6.97 -3.38 8.21
CA LYS A 219 -5.69 -2.79 8.63
C LYS A 219 -4.58 -3.17 7.67
N THR A 220 -3.73 -2.20 7.37
CA THR A 220 -2.46 -2.37 6.66
C THR A 220 -1.35 -1.75 7.49
N THR A 221 -0.34 -2.53 7.82
CA THR A 221 0.87 -2.05 8.50
C THR A 221 2.08 -2.36 7.65
N THR A 222 2.92 -1.38 7.36
CA THR A 222 4.17 -1.58 6.61
C THR A 222 5.36 -1.38 7.54
N TYR A 223 6.34 -2.28 7.44
CA TYR A 223 7.55 -2.30 8.25
C TYR A 223 8.80 -2.21 7.38
N ASN A 224 9.86 -1.61 7.93
CA ASN A 224 11.18 -1.64 7.32
C ASN A 224 11.99 -2.89 7.70
N GLY A 225 13.23 -2.97 7.21
CA GLY A 225 14.13 -4.12 7.45
C GLY A 225 14.60 -4.29 8.89
N LYS A 226 14.29 -3.33 9.77
CA LYS A 226 14.53 -3.41 11.22
C LYS A 226 13.27 -3.78 12.00
N GLY A 227 12.17 -4.10 11.31
CA GLY A 227 10.86 -4.35 11.93
C GLY A 227 10.19 -3.09 12.49
N LYS A 228 10.68 -1.88 12.15
CA LYS A 228 10.05 -0.65 12.59
C LYS A 228 8.86 -0.31 11.69
N CYS A 229 7.72 -0.01 12.33
CA CYS A 229 6.52 0.47 11.63
C CYS A 229 6.81 1.76 10.87
N MET A 230 6.62 1.72 9.55
CA MET A 230 6.77 2.85 8.64
C MET A 230 5.45 3.54 8.35
N SER A 231 4.37 2.78 8.26
CA SER A 231 3.03 3.31 8.07
C SER A 231 2.03 2.33 8.65
N LYS A 232 0.95 2.86 9.19
CA LYS A 232 -0.19 2.08 9.67
C LYS A 232 -1.45 2.79 9.20
N LYS A 233 -2.29 2.05 8.49
CA LYS A 233 -3.62 2.46 8.03
C LYS A 233 -4.61 1.49 8.64
N TYR A 234 -5.62 1.98 9.34
CA TYR A 234 -6.68 1.12 9.87
C TYR A 234 -8.03 1.80 9.83
N TYR A 235 -9.08 0.99 9.76
CA TYR A 235 -10.46 1.46 9.73
C TYR A 235 -11.17 1.03 11.01
N SER A 236 -11.62 1.98 11.83
CA SER A 236 -12.27 1.69 13.12
C SER A 236 -13.79 1.56 13.04
N SER A 237 -14.38 1.97 11.91
CA SER A 237 -15.80 1.78 11.61
C SER A 237 -15.92 1.65 10.11
N VAL A 238 -16.57 0.60 9.61
CA VAL A 238 -16.70 0.31 8.18
C VAL A 238 -18.16 -0.04 7.87
N LYS A 239 -18.71 0.54 6.81
CA LYS A 239 -19.97 0.13 6.19
C LYS A 239 -19.72 -0.18 4.72
N ILE A 240 -19.81 -1.46 4.36
CA ILE A 240 -19.62 -1.98 3.00
C ILE A 240 -20.96 -1.93 2.25
N ASN A 241 -20.90 -1.66 0.94
CA ASN A 241 -22.06 -1.62 0.05
C ASN A 241 -23.18 -0.69 0.54
N CYS A 242 -22.79 0.44 1.15
CA CYS A 242 -23.71 1.47 1.60
C CYS A 242 -24.10 2.42 0.45
N GLU A 243 -25.26 3.06 0.57
CA GLU A 243 -25.70 4.07 -0.39
C GLU A 243 -24.81 5.32 -0.32
N LEU A 244 -24.18 5.68 -1.44
CA LEU A 244 -23.38 6.89 -1.60
C LEU A 244 -23.82 7.62 -2.89
N SER A 245 -24.26 8.88 -2.76
CA SER A 245 -24.61 9.73 -3.90
C SER A 245 -23.38 10.13 -4.72
N ASN A 246 -23.56 10.40 -6.02
CA ASN A 246 -22.47 10.90 -6.87
C ASN A 246 -22.04 12.31 -6.47
N GLU A 247 -22.99 13.14 -6.04
CA GLU A 247 -22.78 14.52 -5.56
C GLU A 247 -21.73 14.60 -4.45
N LEU A 248 -21.58 13.54 -3.64
CA LEU A 248 -20.56 13.45 -2.60
C LEU A 248 -19.13 13.60 -3.15
N PHE A 249 -18.91 13.19 -4.39
CA PHE A 249 -17.62 13.15 -5.09
C PHE A 249 -17.47 14.27 -6.13
N GLU A 250 -18.38 15.23 -6.14
CA GLU A 250 -18.34 16.39 -7.03
C GLU A 250 -17.70 17.59 -6.33
N ILE A 251 -17.13 18.48 -7.14
CA ILE A 251 -16.57 19.74 -6.67
C ILE A 251 -17.70 20.79 -6.68
N PRO A 252 -17.85 21.63 -5.63
CA PRO A 252 -18.79 22.75 -5.66
C PRO A 252 -18.54 23.65 -6.88
N GLY A 253 -19.56 23.82 -7.72
CA GLY A 253 -19.43 24.46 -9.04
C GLY A 253 -19.15 25.97 -8.99
N ASP A 254 -19.34 26.61 -7.84
CA ASP A 254 -19.17 28.04 -7.61
C ASP A 254 -17.76 28.41 -7.11
N MET A 255 -16.91 27.44 -6.82
CA MET A 255 -15.59 27.69 -6.24
C MET A 255 -14.50 27.90 -7.30
N LYS A 256 -13.64 28.91 -7.09
CA LYS A 256 -12.46 29.14 -7.91
C LYS A 256 -11.45 28.01 -7.72
N ILE A 257 -11.12 27.32 -8.81
CA ILE A 257 -10.09 26.28 -8.85
C ILE A 257 -8.71 26.93 -9.03
N VAL A 258 -7.78 26.59 -8.14
CA VAL A 258 -6.35 26.96 -8.23
C VAL A 258 -5.54 25.70 -8.52
N GLU A 259 -4.76 25.71 -9.59
CA GLU A 259 -3.88 24.58 -9.90
C GLU A 259 -2.63 24.60 -9.01
N ILE A 260 -2.26 23.45 -8.46
CA ILE A 260 -1.07 23.27 -7.62
C ILE A 260 -0.24 22.10 -8.13
N GLU A 261 1.08 22.25 -8.13
CA GLU A 261 2.02 21.19 -8.52
C GLU A 261 2.40 20.28 -7.36
N ASN A 262 2.32 20.80 -6.14
CA ASN A 262 2.61 20.07 -4.92
C ASN A 262 1.81 20.65 -3.75
N ILE A 263 1.69 19.85 -2.69
CA ILE A 263 0.97 20.24 -1.46
C ILE A 263 1.63 21.44 -0.76
N ILE A 264 2.93 21.69 -0.95
CA ILE A 264 3.62 22.84 -0.34
C ILE A 264 3.08 24.15 -0.94
N ASP A 265 2.78 24.18 -2.24
CA ASP A 265 2.22 25.36 -2.90
C ASP A 265 0.83 25.70 -2.38
N MET A 266 0.03 24.68 -2.01
CA MET A 266 -1.22 24.89 -1.28
C MET A 266 -0.97 25.66 0.03
N TYR A 267 -0.05 25.19 0.88
CA TYR A 267 0.24 25.86 2.16
C TYR A 267 0.85 27.26 2.01
N LYS A 268 1.63 27.52 0.96
CA LYS A 268 2.11 28.88 0.65
C LYS A 268 0.95 29.80 0.30
N ASN A 269 -0.05 29.30 -0.42
CA ASN A 269 -1.22 30.09 -0.81
C ASN A 269 -2.15 30.35 0.39
N ILE A 270 -2.32 29.39 1.30
CA ILE A 270 -3.10 29.57 2.54
C ILE A 270 -2.47 30.68 3.40
N LYS A 271 -1.15 30.65 3.65
CA LYS A 271 -0.45 31.65 4.47
C LYS A 271 -0.50 33.08 3.92
N LYS A 272 -0.71 33.26 2.62
CA LYS A 272 -0.87 34.59 2.00
C LYS A 272 -2.27 35.17 2.21
N GLY A 273 -3.27 34.32 2.48
CA GLY A 273 -4.65 34.74 2.74
C GLY A 273 -4.88 35.28 4.15
N ASP A 274 -4.16 34.74 5.14
CA ASP A 274 -4.26 35.14 6.56
C ASP A 274 -3.55 36.48 6.88
N GLY A 275 -3.05 37.19 5.86
CA GLY A 275 -2.36 38.49 5.98
C GLY A 275 -3.22 39.70 5.59
N LYS A 276 -4.55 39.57 5.61
CA LYS A 276 -5.50 40.66 5.41
C LYS A 276 -6.39 40.86 6.62
#